data_AF-A0A087UEF5-F1
#
_entry.id   AF-A0A087UEF5-F1
#
_cell.length_a   1.000
_cell.length_b   1.000
_cell.length_c   1.000
_cell.angle_alpha   90.00
_cell.angle_beta   90.00
_cell.angle_gamma   90.00
#
_symmetry.space_group_name_H-M   'P 1'
#
loop_
_entity.id
_entity.type
_entity.pdbx_description
1 polymer ?
#
loop_
_entity_poly.entity_id
_entity_poly.type
_entity_poly.pdbx_seq_one_letter_code
_entity_poly.pdbx_strand_id
1 'polypeptide(L)'
;MSALSAQGFIFFYHSVESYKVSAEQMLSQVKLAQITNSSSTPPDLECLREAAIHIFDLYLSEKATLRVRLDESLLKKLLCRIRTEMPSSAWFDEAQLKVYDIMQEEQYFPAFKKSQNYIKLLAELDLLKEGNTKAEEDSLYCSSKS
;
A
#
# COMPACT_ATOMS: atom_id res chain seq x y z
N MET A 1 12.79 13.89 10.80
CA MET A 1 13.01 12.64 10.03
C MET A 1 13.01 13.00 8.56
N SER A 2 13.99 12.55 7.78
CA SER A 2 14.07 12.90 6.36
C SER A 2 12.98 12.16 5.58
N ALA A 3 12.19 12.89 4.77
CA ALA A 3 11.12 12.32 3.94
C ALA A 3 11.57 11.15 3.05
N LEU A 4 12.88 11.06 2.76
CA LEU A 4 13.51 9.99 1.98
C LEU A 4 13.43 8.60 2.61
N SER A 5 13.27 8.45 3.93
CA SER A 5 13.12 7.13 4.55
C SER A 5 11.69 6.60 4.50
N ALA A 6 10.68 7.48 4.46
CA ALA A 6 9.27 7.10 4.52
C ALA A 6 8.70 6.69 3.14
N GLN A 7 9.25 7.21 2.05
CA GLN A 7 8.80 6.87 0.69
C GLN A 7 8.91 5.37 0.37
N GLY A 8 9.86 4.65 1.02
CA GLY A 8 10.03 3.21 0.85
C GLY A 8 8.77 2.41 1.22
N PHE A 9 8.01 2.85 2.23
CA PHE A 9 6.75 2.21 2.62
C PHE A 9 5.70 2.28 1.50
N ILE A 10 5.53 3.46 0.90
CA ILE A 10 4.57 3.69 -0.19
C ILE A 10 4.98 2.91 -1.44
N PHE A 11 6.27 2.97 -1.80
CA PHE A 11 6.78 2.28 -2.98
C PHE A 11 6.67 0.76 -2.84
N PHE A 12 7.06 0.21 -1.69
CA PHE A 12 6.85 -1.21 -1.41
C PHE A 12 5.37 -1.59 -1.52
N TYR A 13 4.48 -0.83 -0.86
CA TYR A 13 3.04 -1.09 -0.90
C TYR A 13 2.52 -1.12 -2.33
N HIS A 14 2.90 -0.14 -3.15
CA HIS A 14 2.48 -0.05 -4.54
C HIS A 14 3.06 -1.18 -5.42
N SER A 15 4.32 -1.57 -5.21
CA SER A 15 4.93 -2.72 -5.89
C SER A 15 4.21 -4.03 -5.57
N VAL A 16 3.78 -4.22 -4.31
CA VAL A 16 2.99 -5.39 -3.91
C VAL A 16 1.62 -5.39 -4.58
N GLU A 17 0.90 -4.26 -4.64
CA GLU A 17 -0.38 -4.18 -5.36
C GLU A 17 -0.22 -4.51 -6.85
N SER A 18 0.85 -4.01 -7.46
CA SER A 18 1.15 -4.26 -8.88
C SER A 18 1.46 -5.74 -9.13
N TYR A 19 2.22 -6.36 -8.22
CA TYR A 19 2.50 -7.79 -8.24
C TYR A 19 1.21 -8.62 -8.12
N LYS A 20 0.32 -8.30 -7.17
CA LYS A 20 -0.94 -9.01 -6.94
C LYS A 20 -1.79 -9.06 -8.19
N VAL A 21 -2.01 -7.92 -8.83
CA VAL A 21 -2.81 -7.82 -10.06
C VAL A 21 -2.18 -8.67 -11.17
N SER A 22 -0.87 -8.57 -11.36
CA SER A 22 -0.14 -9.33 -12.39
C SER A 22 -0.20 -10.85 -12.11
N ALA A 23 -0.05 -11.25 -10.86
CA ALA A 23 -0.15 -12.64 -10.42
C ALA A 23 -1.55 -13.21 -10.61
N GLU A 24 -2.59 -12.48 -10.23
CA GLU A 24 -3.99 -12.90 -10.43
C GLU A 24 -4.30 -13.11 -11.91
N GLN A 25 -3.86 -12.18 -12.77
CA GLN A 25 -4.05 -12.28 -14.20
C GLN A 25 -3.35 -13.50 -14.80
N MET A 26 -2.09 -13.76 -14.45
CA MET A 26 -1.36 -14.91 -14.98
C MET A 26 -1.88 -16.23 -14.42
N LEU A 27 -2.18 -16.30 -13.13
CA LEU A 27 -2.76 -17.50 -12.52
C LEU A 27 -4.14 -17.82 -13.09
N SER A 28 -4.94 -16.80 -13.42
CA SER A 28 -6.23 -16.98 -14.11
C SER A 28 -6.05 -17.53 -15.52
N GLN A 29 -5.08 -17.01 -16.29
CA GLN A 29 -4.75 -17.51 -17.63
C GLN A 29 -4.30 -18.97 -17.60
N VAL A 30 -3.45 -19.37 -16.64
CA VAL A 30 -3.05 -20.77 -16.45
C VAL A 30 -4.26 -21.66 -16.21
N LYS A 31 -5.16 -21.26 -15.30
CA LYS A 31 -6.37 -22.03 -14.98
C LYS A 31 -7.28 -22.16 -16.20
N LEU A 32 -7.47 -21.08 -16.96
CA LEU A 32 -8.30 -21.10 -18.17
C LEU A 32 -7.70 -22.01 -19.26
N ALA A 33 -6.39 -21.97 -19.45
CA ALA A 33 -5.69 -22.83 -20.40
C ALA A 33 -5.84 -24.32 -20.03
N GLN A 34 -5.78 -24.64 -18.73
CA GLN A 34 -6.03 -25.99 -18.22
C GLN A 34 -7.48 -26.44 -18.47
N ILE A 35 -8.45 -25.56 -18.25
CA ILE A 35 -9.88 -25.88 -18.46
C ILE A 35 -10.19 -26.10 -19.95
N THR A 36 -9.62 -25.29 -20.82
CA THR A 36 -9.90 -25.31 -22.26
C THR A 36 -9.09 -26.35 -23.04
N ASN A 37 -8.22 -27.12 -22.37
CA ASN A 37 -7.24 -28.04 -22.99
C ASN A 37 -6.47 -27.37 -24.15
N SER A 38 -6.22 -26.07 -24.03
CA SER A 38 -5.50 -25.31 -25.06
C SER A 38 -4.05 -25.80 -25.13
N SER A 39 -3.56 -26.14 -26.32
CA SER A 39 -2.18 -26.56 -26.57
C SER A 39 -1.14 -25.43 -26.44
N SER A 40 -1.54 -24.24 -26.00
CA SER A 40 -0.65 -23.13 -25.73
C SER A 40 0.30 -23.49 -24.58
N THR A 41 1.58 -23.14 -24.74
CA THR A 41 2.59 -23.22 -23.68
C THR A 41 2.04 -22.58 -22.41
N PRO A 42 2.05 -23.28 -21.26
CA PRO A 42 1.56 -22.71 -20.01
C PRO A 42 2.37 -21.45 -19.67
N PRO A 43 1.71 -20.37 -19.17
CA PRO A 43 2.41 -19.19 -18.67
C PRO A 43 3.53 -19.59 -17.71
N ASP A 44 4.73 -19.05 -17.93
CA ASP A 44 5.88 -19.34 -17.08
C ASP A 44 5.65 -18.74 -15.69
N LEU A 45 5.32 -19.59 -14.72
CA LEU A 45 5.07 -19.17 -13.35
C LEU A 45 6.37 -18.75 -12.63
N GLU A 46 7.54 -19.06 -13.18
CA GLU A 46 8.81 -18.62 -12.58
C GLU A 46 9.02 -17.11 -12.72
N CYS A 47 8.43 -16.46 -13.73
CA CYS A 47 8.47 -14.99 -13.81
C CYS A 47 7.80 -14.32 -12.59
N LEU A 48 6.77 -14.94 -12.00
CA LEU A 48 6.16 -14.46 -10.75
C LEU A 48 7.09 -14.62 -9.57
N ARG A 49 7.87 -15.70 -9.56
CA ARG A 49 8.87 -15.92 -8.52
C ARG A 49 9.98 -14.89 -8.61
N GLU A 50 10.50 -14.67 -9.81
CA GLU A 50 11.52 -13.66 -10.08
C GLU A 50 11.05 -12.26 -9.70
N ALA A 51 9.82 -11.88 -10.07
CA ALA A 51 9.22 -10.61 -9.69
C ALA A 51 9.10 -10.47 -8.16
N ALA A 52 8.66 -11.52 -7.46
CA ALA A 52 8.55 -11.51 -6.01
C ALA A 52 9.94 -11.40 -5.33
N ILE A 53 10.95 -12.14 -5.83
CA ILE A 53 12.33 -12.04 -5.33
C ILE A 53 12.86 -10.62 -5.54
N HIS A 54 12.61 -10.02 -6.71
CA HIS A 54 13.04 -8.66 -7.00
C HIS A 54 12.41 -7.64 -6.05
N ILE A 55 11.11 -7.75 -5.74
CA ILE A 55 10.43 -6.90 -4.73
C ILE A 55 11.07 -7.10 -3.36
N PHE A 56 11.35 -8.35 -2.97
CA PHE A 56 12.02 -8.65 -1.71
C PHE A 56 13.41 -7.98 -1.63
N ASP A 57 14.22 -8.09 -2.69
CA ASP A 57 15.57 -7.55 -2.71
C ASP A 57 15.59 -6.01 -2.73
N LEU A 58 14.62 -5.39 -3.40
CA LEU A 58 14.56 -3.93 -3.53
C LEU A 58 14.10 -3.23 -2.25
N TYR A 59 13.25 -3.87 -1.45
CA TYR A 59 12.60 -3.23 -0.30
C TYR A 59 12.82 -3.93 1.05
N LEU A 60 12.98 -5.24 1.08
CA LEU A 60 12.96 -6.03 2.34
C LEU A 60 14.33 -6.59 2.71
N SER A 61 15.23 -6.74 1.74
CA SER A 61 16.61 -7.18 1.96
C SER A 61 17.38 -6.19 2.85
N GLU A 62 18.38 -6.70 3.56
CA GLU A 62 19.25 -5.84 4.38
C GLU A 62 20.00 -4.79 3.58
N LYS A 63 20.27 -5.10 2.31
CA LYS A 63 21.00 -4.27 1.34
C LYS A 63 20.08 -3.37 0.52
N ALA A 64 18.77 -3.38 0.77
CA ALA A 64 17.80 -2.58 0.06
C ALA A 64 18.10 -1.07 0.20
N THR A 65 18.08 -0.34 -0.91
CA THR A 65 18.26 1.12 -0.93
C THR A 65 17.06 1.85 -0.31
N LEU A 66 15.86 1.30 -0.49
CA LEU A 66 14.60 1.80 0.04
C LEU A 66 14.06 0.86 1.14
N ARG A 67 14.97 0.45 2.03
CA ARG A 67 14.69 -0.61 3.02
C ARG A 67 13.50 -0.29 3.92
N VAL A 68 12.50 -1.13 3.84
CA VAL A 68 11.36 -1.23 4.76
C VAL A 68 11.75 -2.19 5.89
N ARG A 69 11.71 -1.71 7.13
CA ARG A 69 12.05 -2.53 8.30
C ARG A 69 10.80 -3.22 8.82
N LEU A 70 10.78 -4.54 8.72
CA LEU A 70 9.77 -5.43 9.29
C LEU A 70 10.44 -6.48 10.19
N ASP A 71 9.61 -7.25 10.89
CA ASP A 71 10.09 -8.37 11.71
C ASP A 71 10.88 -9.39 10.89
N GLU A 72 12.06 -9.78 11.37
CA GLU A 72 12.94 -10.69 10.63
C GLU A 72 12.35 -12.09 10.45
N SER A 73 11.55 -12.57 11.41
CA SER A 73 10.95 -13.90 11.30
C SER A 73 9.91 -13.93 10.17
N LEU A 74 9.15 -12.84 10.04
CA LEU A 74 8.22 -12.62 8.93
C LEU A 74 8.96 -12.56 7.58
N LEU A 75 10.09 -11.84 7.49
CA LEU A 75 10.87 -11.75 6.26
C LEU A 75 11.49 -13.08 5.84
N LYS A 76 12.04 -13.84 6.80
CA LYS A 76 12.60 -15.18 6.55
C LYS A 76 11.53 -16.15 6.09
N LYS A 77 10.35 -16.13 6.73
CA LYS A 77 9.18 -16.92 6.34
C LYS A 77 8.75 -16.56 4.91
N LEU A 78 8.58 -15.28 4.61
CA LEU A 78 8.19 -14.80 3.28
C LEU A 78 9.16 -15.29 2.20
N LEU A 79 10.47 -15.09 2.39
CA LEU A 79 11.48 -15.50 1.42
C LEU A 79 11.51 -17.03 1.22
N CYS A 80 11.31 -17.79 2.30
CA CYS A 80 11.19 -19.25 2.22
C CYS A 80 9.99 -19.63 1.34
N ARG A 81 8.81 -19.05 1.60
CA ARG A 81 7.59 -19.30 0.82
C ARG A 81 7.75 -18.95 -0.66
N ILE A 82 8.34 -17.79 -0.96
CA ILE A 82 8.63 -17.37 -2.34
C ILE A 82 9.54 -18.38 -3.04
N ARG A 83 10.41 -19.11 -2.35
CA ARG A 83 11.34 -20.06 -2.98
C ARG A 83 10.79 -21.47 -3.11
N THR A 84 9.90 -21.89 -2.21
CA THR A 84 9.50 -23.30 -2.08
C THR A 84 8.06 -23.56 -2.44
N GLU A 85 7.17 -22.58 -2.28
CA GLU A 85 5.74 -22.74 -2.57
C GLU A 85 5.43 -22.47 -4.04
N MET A 86 4.25 -22.91 -4.48
CA MET A 86 3.69 -22.50 -5.77
C MET A 86 3.43 -20.99 -5.79
N PRO A 87 3.67 -20.31 -6.92
CA PRO A 87 3.37 -18.88 -7.08
C PRO A 87 1.95 -18.51 -6.68
N SER A 88 1.84 -17.44 -5.89
CA SER A 88 0.58 -16.96 -5.32
C SER A 88 0.58 -15.44 -5.26
N SER A 89 -0.56 -14.82 -5.60
CA SER A 89 -0.74 -13.38 -5.45
C SER A 89 -0.68 -12.93 -3.99
N ALA A 90 -0.96 -13.82 -3.04
CA ALA A 90 -1.08 -13.52 -1.62
C ALA A 90 0.24 -13.63 -0.83
N TRP A 91 1.40 -13.81 -1.48
CA TRP A 91 2.66 -13.98 -0.76
C TRP A 91 2.99 -12.81 0.16
N PHE A 92 2.72 -11.58 -0.27
CA PHE A 92 3.08 -10.37 0.46
C PHE A 92 2.02 -9.84 1.43
N ASP A 93 0.84 -10.47 1.54
CA ASP A 93 -0.30 -9.94 2.32
C ASP A 93 0.07 -9.55 3.75
N GLU A 94 0.77 -10.45 4.45
CA GLU A 94 1.19 -10.24 5.83
C GLU A 94 2.16 -9.05 5.96
N ALA A 95 3.15 -8.97 5.06
CA ALA A 95 4.13 -7.90 5.03
C ALA A 95 3.49 -6.55 4.65
N GLN A 96 2.58 -6.56 3.68
CA GLN A 96 1.86 -5.39 3.20
C GLN A 96 0.96 -4.80 4.29
N LEU A 97 0.23 -5.65 5.03
CA LEU A 97 -0.58 -5.22 6.16
C LEU A 97 0.28 -4.53 7.23
N LYS A 98 1.45 -5.10 7.56
CA LYS A 98 2.36 -4.45 8.53
C LYS A 98 2.85 -3.09 8.05
N VAL A 99 3.15 -2.94 6.76
CA VAL A 99 3.53 -1.64 6.20
C VAL A 99 2.38 -0.65 6.23
N TYR A 100 1.15 -1.11 5.95
CA TYR A 100 -0.04 -0.28 6.10
C TYR A 100 -0.20 0.23 7.52
N ASP A 101 -0.10 -0.66 8.51
CA ASP A 101 -0.21 -0.32 9.94
C ASP A 101 0.83 0.73 10.34
N ILE A 102 2.09 0.57 9.91
CA ILE A 102 3.17 1.55 10.13
C ILE A 102 2.78 2.90 9.55
N MET A 103 2.27 2.95 8.30
CA MET A 103 1.89 4.21 7.67
C MET A 103 0.72 4.93 8.39
N GLN A 104 -0.06 4.23 9.22
CA GLN A 104 -1.10 4.86 10.04
C GLN A 104 -0.57 5.55 11.30
N GLU A 105 0.69 5.33 11.70
CA GLU A 105 1.27 5.99 12.87
C GLU A 105 1.33 7.52 12.70
N GLU A 106 1.27 8.26 13.81
CA GLU A 106 1.12 9.73 13.85
C GLU A 106 2.15 10.48 12.99
N GLN A 107 3.38 9.94 12.90
CA GLN A 107 4.49 10.53 12.15
C GLN A 107 4.37 10.42 10.62
N TYR A 108 3.44 9.63 10.09
CA TYR A 108 3.25 9.39 8.66
C TYR A 108 1.93 9.99 8.16
N PHE A 109 0.88 9.17 7.95
CA PHE A 109 -0.36 9.64 7.32
C PHE A 109 -1.07 10.75 8.11
N PRO A 110 -1.21 10.69 9.45
CA PRO A 110 -1.78 11.79 10.23
C PRO A 110 -0.96 13.09 10.11
N ALA A 111 0.38 13.01 10.18
CA ALA A 111 1.25 14.17 9.97
C ALA A 111 1.13 14.73 8.54
N PHE A 112 1.04 13.87 7.52
CA PHE A 112 0.83 14.29 6.13
C PHE A 112 -0.46 15.09 5.97
N LYS A 113 -1.57 14.65 6.59
CA LYS A 113 -2.85 15.39 6.59
C LYS A 113 -2.78 16.76 7.25
N LYS A 114 -1.78 17.01 8.11
CA LYS A 114 -1.53 18.31 8.75
C LYS A 114 -0.49 19.14 7.99
N SER A 115 0.14 18.58 6.96
CA SER A 115 1.21 19.24 6.21
C SER A 115 0.67 20.35 5.31
N GLN A 116 1.51 21.37 5.07
CA GLN A 116 1.17 22.48 4.17
C GLN A 116 0.90 21.99 2.74
N ASN A 117 1.61 20.96 2.28
CA ASN A 117 1.40 20.40 0.94
C ASN A 117 -0.01 19.80 0.79
N TYR A 118 -0.48 19.07 1.81
CA TYR A 118 -1.83 18.51 1.80
C TYR A 118 -2.89 19.61 1.83
N ILE A 119 -2.74 20.60 2.72
CA ILE A 119 -3.66 21.75 2.81
C ILE A 119 -3.70 22.52 1.49
N LYS A 120 -2.55 22.76 0.87
CA LYS A 120 -2.44 23.43 -0.42
C LYS A 120 -3.17 22.65 -1.53
N LEU A 121 -2.98 21.32 -1.58
CA LEU A 121 -3.67 20.49 -2.56
C LEU A 121 -5.20 20.51 -2.34
N LEU A 122 -5.66 20.51 -1.09
CA LEU A 122 -7.09 20.69 -0.80
C LEU A 122 -7.61 22.05 -1.27
N ALA A 123 -6.83 23.12 -1.11
CA ALA A 123 -7.20 24.45 -1.58
C ALA A 123 -7.30 24.52 -3.11
N GLU A 124 -6.31 23.94 -3.80
CA GLU A 124 -6.28 23.86 -5.28
C GLU A 124 -7.46 23.06 -5.84
N LEU A 125 -7.99 22.11 -5.07
CA LEU A 125 -9.17 21.30 -5.43
C LEU A 125 -10.50 21.86 -4.91
N ASP A 126 -10.50 23.02 -4.24
CA ASP A 126 -11.67 23.61 -3.56
C ASP A 126 -12.35 22.66 -2.55
N LEU A 127 -11.54 21.83 -1.89
CA LEU A 127 -11.95 20.85 -0.87
C LEU A 127 -11.66 21.31 0.56
N LEU A 128 -11.16 22.53 0.73
CA LEU A 128 -11.13 23.15 2.05
C LEU A 128 -12.58 23.40 2.47
N LYS A 129 -13.06 22.62 3.43
CA LYS A 129 -14.35 22.92 4.07
C LYS A 129 -14.28 24.35 4.56
N GLU A 130 -15.05 25.24 3.92
CA GLU A 130 -15.30 26.58 4.43
C GLU A 130 -15.68 26.44 5.90
N GLY A 131 -14.99 27.21 6.74
CA GLY A 131 -14.80 26.90 8.14
C GLY A 131 -16.05 26.46 8.89
N ASN A 132 -15.84 25.59 9.87
CA ASN A 132 -16.73 25.42 11.01
C ASN A 132 -16.81 26.68 11.89
N THR A 133 -16.75 27.87 11.28
CA THR A 133 -16.94 29.20 11.84
C THR A 133 -18.40 29.63 11.66
N LYS A 134 -19.29 28.89 12.30
CA LYS A 134 -20.44 29.46 12.99
C LYS A 134 -20.31 28.88 14.40
N ALA A 135 -19.52 29.46 15.29
CA ALA A 135 -19.94 30.63 16.06
C ALA A 135 -21.46 30.59 16.24
N GLU A 136 -21.94 29.71 17.12
CA GLU A 136 -23.28 29.77 17.71
C GLU A 136 -23.38 30.97 18.68
N GLU A 137 -22.85 32.12 18.27
CA GLU A 137 -23.02 33.42 18.90
C GLU A 137 -23.80 34.28 17.91
N ASP A 138 -25.13 34.11 17.90
CA ASP A 138 -26.13 35.17 17.73
C ASP A 138 -27.47 34.59 17.25
N SER A 139 -28.28 34.17 18.23
CA SER A 139 -29.74 34.41 18.19
C SER A 139 -30.32 34.54 19.60
N LEU A 140 -29.63 35.28 20.46
CA LEU A 140 -30.24 36.01 21.57
C LEU A 140 -30.95 37.25 20.98
N TYR A 141 -32.12 37.08 20.38
CA TYR A 141 -33.13 38.15 20.23
C TYR A 141 -34.46 37.55 19.72
N CYS A 142 -35.28 37.05 20.65
CA CYS A 142 -36.69 37.38 20.59
C CYS A 142 -37.16 37.64 22.01
N SER A 143 -37.25 38.93 22.31
CA SER A 143 -37.71 39.49 23.56
C SER A 143 -39.12 38.97 23.90
N SER A 144 -39.28 38.72 25.19
CA SER A 144 -40.46 39.04 25.99
C SER A 144 -41.43 40.01 25.31
N LYS A 145 -42.70 39.63 25.20
CA LYS A 145 -43.84 40.47 25.57
C LYS A 145 -45.17 39.68 25.53
N SER A 146 -45.82 39.72 26.70
CA SER A 146 -47.24 39.58 27.05
C SER A 146 -48.04 38.40 26.52
#